data_AF-A0A2M7P714-F1
#
_entry.id   AF-A0A2M7P714-F1
#
_cell.length_a   1.000
_cell.length_b   1.000
_cell.length_c   1.000
_cell.angle_alpha   90.00
_cell.angle_beta   90.00
_cell.angle_gamma   90.00
#
_symmetry.space_group_name_H-M   'P 1'
#
loop_
_entity.id
_entity.type
_entity.pdbx_description
1 polymer ?
#
loop_
_entity_poly.entity_id
_entity_poly.type
_entity_poly.pdbx_seq_one_letter_code
_entity_poly.pdbx_strand_id
1 'polypeptide(L)' 'MALSKEELKAAILEKAKTAPKPQLYIKDFYACDPDAKPRDIKNIANDLVKEGKMMFWSSGSTTMYAMPDRIKNEETRHE' A
#
# COMPACT_ATOMS: atom_id res chain seq x y z
N MET A 1 18.52 7.35 -5.82
CA MET A 1 19.02 6.15 -5.09
C MET A 1 17.78 5.46 -4.59
N ALA A 2 17.60 4.18 -4.94
CA ALA A 2 16.45 3.43 -4.44
C ALA A 2 16.50 3.40 -2.90
N LEU A 3 15.35 3.61 -2.28
CA LEU A 3 15.18 3.55 -0.83
C LEU A 3 15.52 2.15 -0.33
N SER A 4 16.07 2.07 0.89
CA SER A 4 16.28 0.79 1.55
C SER A 4 14.92 0.11 1.78
N LYS A 5 14.90 -1.23 1.92
CA LYS A 5 13.63 -1.97 2.12
C LYS A 5 12.80 -1.43 3.30
N GLU A 6 13.46 -1.02 4.38
CA GLU A 6 12.81 -0.47 5.57
C GLU A 6 12.21 0.92 5.32
N GLU A 7 12.93 1.77 4.60
CA GLU A 7 12.47 3.11 4.24
C GLU A 7 11.31 3.03 3.25
N LEU A 8 11.39 2.12 2.27
CA LEU A 8 10.30 1.88 1.33
C LEU A 8 9.06 1.31 2.03
N LYS A 9 9.22 0.41 3.02
CA LYS A 9 8.11 -0.04 3.88
C LYS A 9 7.43 1.14 4.56
N ALA A 10 8.21 2.01 5.19
CA ALA A 10 7.69 3.20 5.88
C ALA A 10 6.96 4.14 4.90
N ALA A 11 7.53 4.40 3.72
CA ALA A 11 6.93 5.25 2.70
C ALA A 11 5.58 4.69 2.19
N ILE A 12 5.49 3.38 1.94
CA ILE A 12 4.23 2.72 1.52
C ILE A 12 3.18 2.82 2.64
N LEU A 13 3.56 2.60 3.90
CA LEU A 13 2.64 2.73 5.04
C LEU A 13 2.14 4.17 5.22
N GLU A 14 3.04 5.16 5.12
CA GLU A 14 2.68 6.58 5.21
C GLU A 14 1.78 7.00 4.06
N LYS A 15 2.08 6.55 2.83
CA LYS A 15 1.24 6.79 1.65
C LYS A 15 -0.16 6.21 1.85
N ALA A 16 -0.27 4.96 2.32
CA ALA A 16 -1.55 4.34 2.64
C ALA A 16 -2.31 5.05 3.75
N LYS A 17 -1.60 5.64 4.72
CA LYS A 17 -2.20 6.41 5.82
C LYS A 17 -2.73 7.77 5.40
N THR A 18 -2.00 8.49 4.55
CA THR A 18 -2.27 9.87 4.16
C THR A 18 -3.14 10.02 2.92
N ALA A 19 -3.24 8.98 2.08
CA ALA A 19 -4.00 9.03 0.84
C ALA A 19 -5.49 9.37 1.06
N PRO A 20 -6.15 10.04 0.10
CA PRO A 20 -7.58 10.37 0.23
C PRO A 20 -8.45 9.11 0.26
N LYS A 21 -8.08 8.08 -0.50
CA LYS A 21 -8.77 6.77 -0.51
C LYS A 21 -8.06 5.81 0.44
N PRO A 22 -8.78 4.97 1.18
CA PRO A 22 -8.14 3.94 2.01
C PRO A 22 -7.50 2.87 1.14
N GLN A 23 -8.16 2.48 0.04
CA GLN A 23 -7.67 1.51 -0.92
C GLN A 23 -6.87 2.20 -2.04
N LEU A 24 -5.61 1.79 -2.19
CA LEU A 24 -4.67 2.28 -3.19
C LEU A 24 -4.27 1.20 -4.17
N TYR A 25 -4.06 1.56 -5.42
CA TYR A 25 -3.49 0.64 -6.40
C TYR A 25 -2.00 0.46 -6.18
N ILE A 26 -1.45 -0.69 -6.60
CA ILE A 26 -0.01 -0.92 -6.53
C ILE A 26 0.80 0.17 -7.26
N LYS A 27 0.22 0.74 -8.31
CA LYS A 27 0.81 1.83 -9.10
C LYS A 27 0.94 3.13 -8.30
N ASP A 28 0.08 3.38 -7.32
CA ASP A 28 0.15 4.57 -6.46
C ASP A 28 1.40 4.54 -5.57
N PHE A 29 1.89 3.34 -5.24
CA PHE A 29 3.13 3.16 -4.48
C PHE A 29 4.39 3.31 -5.32
N TYR A 30 4.31 3.26 -6.66
CA TYR A 30 5.46 3.54 -7.53
C TYR A 30 5.93 4.99 -7.40
N ALA A 31 5.04 5.89 -7.01
CA ALA A 31 5.40 7.27 -6.69
C ALA A 31 6.16 7.42 -5.37
N CYS A 32 6.19 6.39 -4.50
CA CYS A 32 6.96 6.43 -3.25
C CYS A 32 8.45 6.23 -3.50
N ASP A 33 8.80 5.43 -4.51
CA ASP A 33 10.17 5.26 -4.96
C ASP A 33 10.19 5.03 -6.49
N PRO A 34 10.45 6.07 -7.29
CA PRO A 34 10.52 5.94 -8.75
C PRO A 34 11.79 5.23 -9.22
N ASP A 35 12.84 5.12 -8.39
CA ASP A 35 14.06 4.38 -8.68
C ASP A 35 13.89 2.87 -8.39
N ALA A 36 12.97 2.49 -7.50
CA ALA A 36 12.68 1.10 -7.19
C ALA A 36 11.96 0.37 -8.33
N LYS A 37 12.30 -0.90 -8.51
CA LYS A 37 11.61 -1.73 -9.50
C LYS A 37 10.17 -1.99 -9.02
N PRO A 38 9.17 -1.99 -9.91
CA PRO A 38 7.78 -2.31 -9.58
C PRO A 38 7.62 -3.65 -8.83
N ARG A 39 8.50 -4.61 -9.14
CA ARG A 39 8.52 -5.93 -8.49
C ARG A 39 8.96 -5.84 -7.02
N ASP A 40 9.90 -4.97 -6.68
CA ASP A 40 10.36 -4.78 -5.31
C ASP A 40 9.27 -4.11 -4.47
N ILE A 41 8.62 -3.06 -5.01
CA ILE A 41 7.48 -2.40 -4.35
C ILE A 41 6.35 -3.40 -4.09
N LYS A 42 6.00 -4.23 -5.07
CA LYS A 42 5.00 -5.29 -4.91
C LYS A 42 5.40 -6.33 -3.86
N ASN A 43 6.66 -6.75 -3.85
CA ASN A 43 7.16 -7.70 -2.85
C ASN A 43 7.08 -7.12 -1.44
N ILE A 44 7.45 -5.85 -1.26
CA ILE A 44 7.36 -5.17 0.03
C ILE A 44 5.91 -4.99 0.47
N ALA A 45 5.01 -4.56 -0.42
CA ALA A 45 3.59 -4.44 -0.10
C ALA A 45 3.00 -5.80 0.32
N ASN A 46 3.35 -6.89 -0.38
CA ASN A 46 2.95 -8.24 0.02
C ASN A 46 3.57 -8.69 1.36
N ASP A 47 4.79 -8.27 1.66
CA ASP A 47 5.42 -8.54 2.95
C ASP A 47 4.66 -7.87 4.09
N LEU A 48 4.26 -6.61 3.91
CA LEU A 48 3.40 -5.88 4.84
C LEU A 48 2.03 -6.53 5.03
N VAL A 49 1.50 -7.19 4.00
CA VAL A 49 0.27 -7.99 4.10
C VAL A 49 0.49 -9.24 4.93
N LYS A 50 1.61 -9.94 4.74
CA LYS A 50 1.97 -11.11 5.58
C LYS A 50 2.21 -10.72 7.03
N GLU A 51 2.76 -9.53 7.28
CA GLU A 51 2.91 -8.95 8.61
C GLU A 51 1.58 -8.49 9.23
N GLY A 52 0.47 -8.49 8.48
CA GLY A 52 -0.84 -8.02 8.93
C GLY A 52 -0.96 -6.49 9.03
N LYS A 53 0.03 -5.74 8.52
CA LYS A 53 0.03 -4.26 8.50
C LYS A 53 -0.73 -3.68 7.31
N MET A 54 -0.91 -4.48 6.25
CA MET A 54 -1.72 -4.13 5.09
C MET A 54 -2.67 -5.26 4.75
N MET A 55 -3.72 -4.92 4.02
CA MET A 55 -4.59 -5.88 3.38
C MET A 55 -4.46 -5.76 1.87
N PHE A 56 -4.67 -6.87 1.18
CA PHE A 56 -4.53 -7.01 -0.26
C PHE A 56 -5.87 -7.43 -0.87
N TRP A 57 -6.22 -6.85 -2.01
CA TRP A 57 -7.31 -7.30 -2.86
C TRP A 57 -6.89 -7.30 -4.33
N SER A 58 -7.43 -8.29 -5.05
CA SER A 58 -7.35 -8.32 -6.50
C SER A 58 -8.49 -7.48 -7.07
N SER A 59 -8.16 -6.46 -7.86
CA SER A 59 -9.12 -5.61 -8.55
C SER A 59 -8.95 -5.80 -10.06
N GLY A 60 -9.49 -6.91 -10.57
CA GLY A 60 -9.45 -7.27 -11.99
C GLY A 60 -8.03 -7.39 -12.53
N SER A 61 -7.63 -6.45 -13.40
CA SER A 61 -6.31 -6.43 -14.05
C SER A 61 -5.18 -5.88 -13.17
N THR A 62 -5.49 -5.45 -11.93
CA THR A 62 -4.51 -4.86 -11.02
C THR A 62 -4.74 -5.29 -9.57
N THR A 63 -3.80 -4.91 -8.70
CA THR A 63 -3.80 -5.25 -7.28
C THR A 63 -3.86 -3.97 -6.47
N MET A 64 -4.60 -4.01 -5.38
CA MET A 64 -4.77 -2.89 -4.47
C MET A 64 -4.43 -3.29 -3.04
N TYR A 65 -4.03 -2.29 -2.26
CA TYR A 65 -3.63 -2.44 -0.87
C TYR A 65 -4.24 -1.31 -0.03
N ALA A 66 -4.52 -1.58 1.24
CA ALA A 66 -4.85 -0.55 2.22
C ALA A 66 -4.32 -0.93 3.60
N MET A 67 -4.30 0.06 4.48
CA MET A 67 -4.21 -0.20 5.91
C MET A 67 -5.53 -0.74 6.45
N PRO A 68 -5.50 -1.82 7.25
CA PRO A 68 -6.68 -2.39 7.88
C PRO A 68 -7.41 -1.38 8.78
N ASP A 69 -6.67 -0.52 9.48
CA ASP A 69 -7.23 0.55 10.32
C ASP A 69 -8.06 1.56 9.53
N ARG A 70 -7.71 1.81 8.26
CA ARG A 70 -8.44 2.76 7.42
C ARG A 70 -9.68 2.16 6.78
N ILE A 71 -9.65 0.88 6.45
CA ILE A 71 -10.81 0.19 5.88
C ILE A 71 -11.92 0.00 6.91
N LYS A 72 -11.56 -0.38 8.14
CA LYS A 72 -12.54 -0.51 9.22
C LYS A 72 -13.30 0.80 9.49
N ASN A 73 -12.68 1.94 9.21
CA ASN A 73 -13.29 3.24 9.44
C ASN A 73 -14.17 3.70 8.27
N GLU A 74 -13.97 3.18 7.06
CA GLU A 74 -14.76 3.56 5.87
C GLU A 74 -16.11 2.82 5.79
N GLU A 75 -16.19 1.58 6.28
CA GLU A 75 -17.46 0.83 6.34
C GLU A 75 -18.50 1.52 7.25
N THR A 76 -18.06 2.35 8.21
CA THR A 76 -18.90 3.15 9.11
C THR A 76 -19.34 4.52 8.58
N ARG A 77 -19.03 4.88 7.32
CA ARG A 77 -19.41 6.20 6.74
C ARG A 77 -20.64 6.18 5.83
N HIS A 78 -21.46 5.14 5.93
CA HIS A 78 -22.79 5.08 5.34
C HIS A 78 -23.88 5.18 6.42
N GLU A 79 -23.96 6.30 7.13
CA GLU A 79 -25.17 6.78 7.83
C GLU A 79 -25.27 8.31 7.70
#